data_AF-A0A9N9Q9E8-F1
#
_entry.id   AF-A0A9N9Q9E8-F1
#
_cell.length_a   1.000
_cell.length_b   1.000
_cell.length_c   1.000
_cell.angle_alpha   90.00
_cell.angle_beta   90.00
_cell.angle_gamma   90.00
#
_symmetry.space_group_name_H-M   'P 1'
#
loop_
_entity.id
_entity.type
_entity.pdbx_description
1 polymer ?
#
loop_
_entity_poly.entity_id
_entity_poly.type
_entity_poly.pdbx_seq_one_letter_code
_entity_poly.pdbx_strand_id
1 'polypeptide(L)'
;MLHRNVRGGQPSPYPRWPFHGLRAAQLFSSITVSSIMTYFMHFLHAAKFQIPWTFIVLLAVSVATVISLAITIFLYNFRFLSPRYNMLTNGAISLGWAMGFGMLSWSISTSNVLGKTCSKKVWNDSDAAVSVCRDYKALWAMTLIGTIATLAALALDIRTWNKTYSRGKYALPEDDKEARKLKDLSMATGSERKYETLRKPGTAVNSAGSVMPFQHEEMDIGYHTGYGQEVEPHGPLMR
;
A
#
# COMPACT_ATOMS: atom_id res chain seq x y z
N MET A 1 29.46 9.52 -3.78
CA MET A 1 28.05 9.52 -4.21
C MET A 1 27.51 8.09 -4.10
N LEU A 2 26.56 7.85 -3.20
CA LEU A 2 25.95 6.53 -3.03
C LEU A 2 24.98 6.28 -4.19
N HIS A 3 25.31 5.29 -5.04
CA HIS A 3 24.49 4.85 -6.16
C HIS A 3 23.18 4.26 -5.61
N ARG A 4 22.11 5.07 -5.60
CA ARG A 4 20.79 4.62 -5.20
C ARG A 4 20.31 3.66 -6.30
N ASN A 5 20.15 2.40 -5.95
CA ASN A 5 19.66 1.36 -6.84
C ASN A 5 18.24 1.76 -7.30
N VAL A 6 18.13 2.36 -8.49
CA VAL A 6 16.85 2.72 -9.11
C VAL A 6 16.27 1.43 -9.69
N ARG A 7 15.72 0.58 -8.83
CA ARG A 7 14.67 -0.33 -9.29
C ARG A 7 13.54 0.58 -9.76
N GLY A 8 13.18 0.50 -11.04
CA GLY A 8 12.03 1.18 -11.66
C GLY A 8 10.67 0.71 -11.09
N GLY A 9 10.59 0.51 -9.78
CA GLY A 9 9.36 0.27 -9.06
C GLY A 9 8.61 1.59 -8.95
N GLN A 10 7.38 1.58 -9.44
CA GLN A 10 6.42 2.66 -9.26
C GLN A 10 6.52 3.19 -7.81
N PRO A 11 6.74 4.51 -7.59
CA PRO A 11 6.90 5.05 -6.25
C PRO A 11 5.67 4.68 -5.41
N SER A 12 5.91 4.18 -4.19
CA SER A 12 4.84 3.81 -3.28
C SER A 12 3.84 4.97 -3.16
N PRO A 13 2.53 4.74 -3.35
CA PRO A 13 1.52 5.80 -3.34
C PRO A 13 1.28 6.37 -1.93
N TYR A 14 1.91 5.79 -0.90
CA TYR A 14 1.78 6.19 0.49
C TYR A 14 2.73 7.32 0.88
N PRO A 15 2.26 8.34 1.63
CA PRO A 15 3.14 9.36 2.20
C PRO A 15 4.05 8.72 3.26
N ARG A 16 5.37 8.88 3.13
CA ARG A 16 6.39 8.17 3.92
C ARG A 16 6.22 8.36 5.44
N TRP A 17 6.12 9.61 5.90
CA TRP A 17 6.08 9.92 7.34
C TRP A 17 4.81 9.40 8.04
N PRO A 18 3.58 9.68 7.56
CA PRO A 18 2.37 9.13 8.16
C PRO A 18 2.35 7.60 8.15
N PHE A 19 2.82 6.98 7.07
CA PHE A 19 2.83 5.53 6.92
C PHE A 19 3.72 4.84 7.96
N HIS A 20 4.96 5.31 8.12
CA HIS A 20 5.88 4.72 9.10
C HIS A 20 5.50 5.10 10.55
N GLY A 21 5.01 6.31 10.78
CA GLY A 21 4.55 6.73 12.11
C GLY A 21 3.39 5.89 12.63
N LEU A 22 2.37 5.65 11.79
CA LEU A 22 1.23 4.81 12.17
C LEU A 22 1.65 3.37 12.43
N ARG A 23 2.53 2.80 11.61
CA ARG A 23 3.05 1.44 11.80
C ARG A 23 3.90 1.31 13.06
N ALA A 24 4.70 2.31 13.40
CA ALA A 24 5.47 2.33 14.64
C ALA A 24 4.55 2.39 15.87
N ALA A 25 3.51 3.24 15.83
CA ALA A 25 2.51 3.33 16.89
C ALA A 25 1.73 2.01 17.06
N GLN A 26 1.34 1.38 15.95
CA GLN A 26 0.72 0.05 15.95
C GLN A 26 1.65 -0.99 16.59
N LEU A 27 2.91 -1.07 16.16
CA LEU A 27 3.88 -2.03 16.69
C LEU A 27 4.09 -1.85 18.20
N PHE A 28 4.30 -0.61 18.63
CA PHE A 28 4.54 -0.28 20.03
C PHE A 28 3.33 -0.63 20.92
N SER A 29 2.12 -0.27 20.46
CA SER A 29 0.87 -0.66 21.12
C SER A 29 0.73 -2.18 21.18
N SER A 30 0.90 -2.88 20.06
CA SER A 30 0.76 -4.35 19.98
C SER A 30 1.74 -5.09 20.89
N ILE A 31 3.01 -4.69 20.92
CA ILE A 31 4.01 -5.30 21.80
C ILE A 31 3.61 -5.12 23.27
N THR A 32 3.23 -3.90 23.65
CA THR A 32 2.86 -3.60 25.04
C THR A 32 1.61 -4.37 25.46
N VAL A 33 0.56 -4.36 24.64
CA VAL A 33 -0.69 -5.10 24.91
C VAL A 33 -0.43 -6.61 24.98
N SER A 34 0.32 -7.18 24.02
CA SER A 34 0.68 -8.60 24.05
C SER A 34 1.44 -8.95 25.32
N SER A 35 2.40 -8.11 25.74
CA SER A 35 3.20 -8.36 26.94
C SER A 35 2.35 -8.40 28.21
N ILE A 36 1.47 -7.41 28.39
CA ILE A 36 0.57 -7.36 29.56
C ILE A 36 -0.44 -8.53 29.53
N MET A 37 -0.98 -8.87 28.37
CA MET A 37 -1.92 -10.00 28.22
C MET A 37 -1.26 -11.34 28.53
N THR A 38 -0.07 -11.60 27.98
CA THR A 38 0.67 -12.83 28.29
C THR A 38 1.02 -12.90 29.78
N TYR A 39 1.43 -11.78 30.39
CA TYR A 39 1.67 -11.70 31.83
C TYR A 39 0.43 -12.08 32.63
N PHE A 40 -0.72 -11.44 32.40
CA PHE A 40 -1.95 -11.78 33.14
C PHE A 40 -2.41 -13.22 32.90
N MET A 41 -2.36 -13.72 31.66
CA MET A 41 -2.73 -15.10 31.37
C MET A 41 -1.82 -16.10 32.08
N HIS A 42 -0.53 -15.82 32.18
CA HIS A 42 0.42 -16.68 32.89
C HIS A 42 0.02 -16.85 34.37
N PHE A 43 -0.29 -15.74 35.06
CA PHE A 43 -0.71 -15.77 36.46
C PHE A 43 -2.09 -16.43 36.65
N LEU A 44 -3.05 -16.16 35.78
CA LEU A 44 -4.37 -16.80 35.83
C LEU A 44 -4.27 -18.31 35.63
N HIS A 45 -3.44 -18.74 34.69
CA HIS A 45 -3.21 -20.16 34.43
C HIS A 45 -2.49 -20.85 35.59
N ALA A 46 -1.46 -20.22 36.16
CA ALA A 46 -0.77 -20.72 37.35
C ALA A 46 -1.73 -20.88 38.55
N ALA A 47 -2.67 -19.96 38.70
CA ALA A 47 -3.69 -19.99 39.74
C ALA A 47 -4.95 -20.82 39.37
N LYS A 48 -4.95 -21.54 38.24
CA LYS A 48 -6.05 -22.40 37.75
C LYS A 48 -7.40 -21.68 37.58
N PHE A 49 -7.37 -20.37 37.31
CA PHE A 49 -8.57 -19.61 36.96
C PHE A 49 -8.88 -19.69 35.46
N GLN A 50 -10.16 -19.56 35.12
CA GLN A 50 -10.63 -19.48 33.74
C GLN A 50 -10.14 -18.16 33.11
N ILE A 51 -9.61 -18.23 31.89
CA ILE A 51 -9.10 -17.06 31.18
C ILE A 51 -10.29 -16.30 30.56
N PRO A 52 -10.47 -15.00 30.84
CA PRO A 52 -11.52 -14.21 30.21
C PRO A 52 -11.36 -14.17 28.68
N TRP A 53 -12.46 -14.34 27.94
CA TRP A 53 -12.47 -14.26 26.48
C TRP A 53 -11.90 -12.94 25.94
N THR A 54 -12.09 -11.84 26.67
CA THR A 54 -11.55 -10.52 26.33
C THR A 54 -10.04 -10.54 26.18
N PHE A 55 -9.33 -11.28 27.04
CA PHE A 55 -7.88 -11.34 27.04
C PHE A 55 -7.39 -12.12 25.82
N ILE A 56 -8.09 -13.22 25.48
CA ILE A 56 -7.78 -14.04 24.31
C ILE A 56 -7.93 -13.21 23.03
N VAL A 57 -9.02 -12.45 22.91
CA VAL A 57 -9.27 -11.59 21.75
C VAL A 57 -8.18 -10.51 21.62
N LEU A 58 -7.86 -9.80 22.70
CA LEU A 58 -6.82 -8.75 22.68
C LEU A 58 -5.43 -9.31 22.37
N LEU A 59 -5.09 -10.47 22.92
CA LEU A 59 -3.83 -11.14 22.60
C LEU A 59 -3.78 -11.57 21.14
N ALA A 60 -4.85 -12.19 20.63
CA ALA A 60 -4.92 -12.62 19.24
C ALA A 60 -4.80 -11.44 18.26
N VAL A 61 -5.50 -10.35 18.52
CA VAL A 61 -5.46 -9.14 17.68
C VAL A 61 -4.09 -8.46 17.74
N SER A 62 -3.48 -8.35 18.92
CA SER A 62 -2.15 -7.75 19.06
C SER A 62 -1.06 -8.59 18.37
N VAL A 63 -1.07 -9.92 18.53
CA VAL A 63 -0.16 -10.84 17.82
C VAL A 63 -0.40 -10.81 16.31
N ALA A 64 -1.66 -10.85 15.86
CA ALA A 64 -2.00 -10.73 14.44
C ALA A 64 -1.50 -9.40 13.85
N THR A 65 -1.52 -8.31 14.62
CA THR A 65 -0.96 -7.03 14.20
C THR A 65 0.56 -7.11 14.03
N VAL A 66 1.29 -7.71 14.98
CA VAL A 66 2.75 -7.91 14.85
C VAL A 66 3.09 -8.75 13.61
N ILE A 67 2.37 -9.86 13.40
CA ILE A 67 2.56 -10.74 12.23
C ILE A 67 2.27 -9.97 10.94
N SER A 68 1.17 -9.21 10.87
CA SER A 68 0.83 -8.39 9.71
C SER A 68 1.88 -7.33 9.41
N LEU A 69 2.41 -6.67 10.44
CA LEU A 69 3.50 -5.71 10.30
C LEU A 69 4.78 -6.39 9.80
N ALA A 70 5.13 -7.56 10.32
CA ALA A 70 6.29 -8.33 9.87
C ALA A 70 6.15 -8.76 8.40
N ILE A 71 4.99 -9.30 8.00
CA ILE A 71 4.70 -9.70 6.62
C ILE A 71 4.77 -8.48 5.70
N THR A 72 4.19 -7.35 6.09
CA THR A 72 4.20 -6.15 5.24
C THR A 72 5.59 -5.52 5.14
N ILE A 73 6.43 -5.58 6.19
CA ILE A 73 7.86 -5.20 6.12
C ILE A 73 8.59 -6.13 5.14
N PHE A 74 8.39 -7.44 5.26
CA PHE A 74 9.00 -8.41 4.36
C PHE A 74 8.58 -8.14 2.90
N LEU A 75 7.28 -8.02 2.64
CA LEU A 75 6.76 -7.71 1.31
C LEU A 75 7.30 -6.37 0.79
N TYR A 76 7.39 -5.34 1.62
CA TYR A 76 7.95 -4.05 1.22
C TYR A 76 9.42 -4.16 0.75
N ASN A 77 10.22 -5.04 1.35
CA ASN A 77 11.62 -5.24 0.96
C ASN A 77 11.78 -6.14 -0.27
N PHE A 78 10.92 -7.15 -0.44
CA PHE A 78 11.12 -8.23 -1.42
C PHE A 78 10.12 -8.26 -2.59
N ARG A 79 8.93 -7.65 -2.50
CA ARG A 79 7.82 -7.77 -3.46
C ARG A 79 7.06 -6.44 -3.65
N PHE A 80 6.18 -6.39 -4.66
CA PHE A 80 5.21 -5.30 -4.77
C PHE A 80 4.07 -5.51 -3.76
N LEU A 81 3.78 -4.49 -2.95
CA LEU A 81 2.69 -4.54 -1.96
C LEU A 81 1.35 -4.26 -2.65
N SER A 82 0.47 -5.26 -2.73
CA SER A 82 -0.89 -5.08 -3.26
C SER A 82 -1.73 -4.16 -2.34
N PRO A 83 -2.30 -3.06 -2.84
CA PRO A 83 -3.16 -2.17 -2.05
C PRO A 83 -4.40 -2.88 -1.48
N ARG A 84 -4.92 -3.90 -2.18
CA ARG A 84 -6.08 -4.69 -1.71
C ARG A 84 -5.73 -5.52 -0.47
N TYR A 85 -4.53 -6.10 -0.46
CA TYR A 85 -4.08 -6.92 0.67
C TYR A 85 -3.88 -6.07 1.93
N ASN A 86 -3.26 -4.89 1.80
CA ASN A 86 -3.06 -3.99 2.94
C ASN A 86 -4.40 -3.47 3.48
N MET A 87 -5.35 -3.13 2.61
CA MET A 87 -6.69 -2.69 3.01
C MET A 87 -7.46 -3.80 3.74
N LEU A 88 -7.44 -5.03 3.24
CA LEU A 88 -8.13 -6.16 3.88
C LEU A 88 -7.52 -6.49 5.26
N THR A 89 -6.19 -6.54 5.34
CA THR A 89 -5.48 -6.86 6.59
C THR A 89 -5.65 -5.77 7.64
N ASN A 90 -5.45 -4.50 7.29
CA ASN A 90 -5.70 -3.38 8.23
C ASN A 90 -7.19 -3.25 8.58
N GLY A 91 -8.09 -3.58 7.65
CA GLY A 91 -9.54 -3.64 7.91
C GLY A 91 -9.87 -4.66 8.98
N ALA A 92 -9.46 -5.92 8.81
CA ALA A 92 -9.69 -6.98 9.78
C ALA A 92 -9.07 -6.67 11.15
N ILE A 93 -7.83 -6.15 11.16
CA ILE A 93 -7.13 -5.75 12.38
C ILE A 93 -7.88 -4.61 13.09
N SER A 94 -8.35 -3.59 12.36
CA SER A 94 -9.08 -2.46 12.95
C SER A 94 -10.38 -2.89 13.62
N LEU A 95 -11.13 -3.83 13.02
CA LEU A 95 -12.33 -4.41 13.61
C LEU A 95 -11.99 -5.18 14.89
N GLY A 96 -10.91 -5.96 14.87
CA GLY A 96 -10.40 -6.66 16.05
C GLY A 96 -10.04 -5.71 17.19
N TRP A 97 -9.32 -4.62 16.90
CA TRP A 97 -8.97 -3.61 17.90
C TRP A 97 -10.19 -2.86 18.43
N ALA A 98 -11.15 -2.51 17.58
CA ALA A 98 -12.39 -1.86 18.01
C ALA A 98 -13.22 -2.77 18.93
N MET A 99 -13.36 -4.05 18.57
CA MET A 99 -14.04 -5.05 19.39
C MET A 99 -13.31 -5.25 20.73
N GLY A 100 -11.98 -5.46 20.69
CA GLY A 100 -11.17 -5.61 21.89
C GLY A 100 -11.23 -4.40 22.83
N PHE A 101 -11.15 -3.19 22.27
CA PHE A 101 -11.29 -1.94 23.02
C PHE A 101 -12.68 -1.79 23.65
N GLY A 102 -13.75 -2.11 22.91
CA GLY A 102 -15.11 -2.05 23.42
C GLY A 102 -15.33 -3.02 24.58
N MET A 103 -14.91 -4.28 24.43
CA MET A 103 -15.02 -5.28 25.48
C MET A 103 -14.17 -4.93 26.72
N LEU A 104 -12.95 -4.44 26.51
CA LEU A 104 -12.07 -4.01 27.60
C LEU A 104 -12.66 -2.82 28.35
N SER A 105 -13.13 -1.81 27.62
CA SER A 105 -13.73 -0.61 28.21
C SER A 105 -14.99 -0.94 28.99
N TRP A 106 -15.83 -1.84 28.48
CA TRP A 106 -16.99 -2.34 29.20
C TRP A 106 -16.59 -3.02 30.51
N SER A 107 -15.66 -3.98 30.43
CA SER A 107 -15.18 -4.74 31.60
C SER A 107 -14.57 -3.82 32.67
N ILE A 108 -13.75 -2.85 32.26
CA ILE A 108 -13.14 -1.92 33.22
C ILE A 108 -14.18 -0.94 33.79
N SER A 109 -15.13 -0.46 32.98
CA SER A 109 -16.21 0.41 33.42
C SER A 109 -17.02 -0.23 34.55
N THR A 110 -17.39 -1.52 34.42
CA THR A 110 -18.08 -2.26 35.48
C THR A 110 -17.27 -2.33 36.79
N SER A 111 -15.95 -2.47 36.69
CA SER A 111 -15.05 -2.56 37.85
C SER A 111 -14.66 -1.21 38.49
N ASN A 112 -14.98 -0.08 37.84
CA ASN A 112 -14.60 1.28 38.27
C ASN A 112 -13.09 1.48 38.52
N VAL A 113 -12.22 0.67 37.91
CA VAL A 113 -10.76 0.74 38.14
C VAL A 113 -10.13 2.02 37.56
N LEU A 114 -10.68 2.55 36.46
CA LEU A 114 -10.16 3.76 35.82
C LEU A 114 -10.24 5.00 36.73
N GLY A 115 -11.33 5.13 37.48
CA GLY A 115 -11.59 6.26 38.37
C GLY A 115 -10.85 6.21 39.71
N LYS A 116 -10.30 5.04 40.10
CA LYS A 116 -9.55 4.89 41.35
C LYS A 116 -8.08 5.22 41.16
N THR A 117 -7.44 5.82 42.17
CA THR A 117 -5.99 6.03 42.17
C THR A 117 -5.28 4.72 42.49
N CYS A 118 -4.20 4.42 41.76
CA CYS A 118 -3.38 3.23 42.03
C CYS A 118 -2.41 3.53 43.19
N SER A 119 -2.94 3.59 44.42
CA SER A 119 -2.19 3.85 45.64
C SER A 119 -2.49 2.80 46.71
N LYS A 120 -1.51 2.53 47.59
CA LYS A 120 -1.63 1.54 48.67
C LYS A 120 -2.85 1.78 49.56
N LYS A 121 -3.14 3.06 49.86
CA LYS A 121 -4.29 3.49 50.66
C LYS A 121 -5.65 3.04 50.12
N VAL A 122 -5.81 2.98 48.80
CA VAL A 122 -7.07 2.59 48.14
C VAL A 122 -7.18 1.07 47.97
N TRP A 123 -6.05 0.36 47.97
CA TRP A 123 -5.93 -1.06 47.66
C TRP A 123 -5.46 -1.89 48.86
N ASN A 124 -5.84 -1.50 50.07
CA ASN A 124 -5.57 -2.22 51.33
C ASN A 124 -4.08 -2.59 51.52
N ASP A 125 -3.18 -1.66 51.21
CA ASP A 125 -1.71 -1.83 51.32
C ASP A 125 -1.10 -2.99 50.52
N SER A 126 -1.85 -3.58 49.58
CA SER A 126 -1.36 -4.63 48.70
C SER A 126 -0.59 -4.07 47.51
N ASP A 127 0.73 -4.33 47.48
CA ASP A 127 1.59 -3.95 46.35
C ASP A 127 1.18 -4.61 45.04
N ALA A 128 0.69 -5.86 45.10
CA ALA A 128 0.20 -6.60 43.94
C ALA A 128 -1.07 -5.96 43.34
N ALA A 129 -1.98 -5.48 44.18
CA ALA A 129 -3.19 -4.80 43.69
C ALA A 129 -2.87 -3.46 43.02
N VAL A 130 -1.86 -2.74 43.53
CA VAL A 130 -1.38 -1.49 42.95
C VAL A 130 -0.72 -1.70 41.60
N SER A 131 0.11 -2.75 41.42
CA SER A 131 0.73 -3.05 40.13
C SER A 131 -0.32 -3.43 39.09
N VAL A 132 -1.27 -4.31 39.43
CA VAL A 132 -2.39 -4.69 38.55
C VAL A 132 -3.21 -3.47 38.13
N CYS A 133 -3.50 -2.53 39.05
CA CYS A 133 -4.19 -1.28 38.72
C CYS A 133 -3.45 -0.47 37.64
N ARG A 134 -2.12 -0.36 37.72
CA ARG A 134 -1.29 0.35 36.74
C ARG A 134 -1.30 -0.35 35.40
N ASP A 135 -1.17 -1.67 35.40
CA ASP A 135 -1.18 -2.50 34.18
C ASP A 135 -2.52 -2.39 33.45
N TYR A 136 -3.65 -2.39 34.16
CA TYR A 136 -4.96 -2.17 33.55
C TYR A 136 -5.10 -0.79 32.89
N LYS A 137 -4.57 0.27 33.52
CA LYS A 137 -4.59 1.62 32.92
C LYS A 137 -3.68 1.72 31.70
N ALA A 138 -2.48 1.14 31.79
CA ALA A 138 -1.55 1.06 30.67
C ALA A 138 -2.15 0.27 29.51
N LEU A 139 -2.76 -0.89 29.80
CA LEU A 139 -3.45 -1.74 28.83
C LEU A 139 -4.57 -0.97 28.13
N TRP A 140 -5.44 -0.28 28.88
CA TRP A 140 -6.53 0.49 28.30
C TRP A 140 -6.01 1.61 27.38
N ALA A 141 -5.01 2.37 27.84
CA ALA A 141 -4.42 3.47 27.06
C ALA A 141 -3.73 2.95 25.79
N MET A 142 -2.92 1.90 25.89
CA MET A 142 -2.25 1.31 24.74
C MET A 142 -3.24 0.69 23.76
N THR A 143 -4.33 0.09 24.26
CA THR A 143 -5.39 -0.43 23.42
C THR A 143 -6.10 0.69 22.67
N LEU A 144 -6.41 1.80 23.33
CA LEU A 144 -6.97 2.99 22.68
C LEU A 144 -6.04 3.53 21.58
N ILE A 145 -4.74 3.66 21.88
CA ILE A 145 -3.74 4.12 20.90
C ILE A 145 -3.68 3.14 19.72
N GLY A 146 -3.68 1.84 19.97
CA GLY A 146 -3.71 0.80 18.93
C GLY A 146 -4.94 0.90 18.03
N THR A 147 -6.13 1.10 18.64
CA THR A 147 -7.38 1.30 17.91
C THR A 147 -7.34 2.56 17.05
N ILE A 148 -6.91 3.70 17.59
CA ILE A 148 -6.81 4.95 16.83
C ILE A 148 -5.78 4.79 15.69
N ALA A 149 -4.61 4.21 15.97
CA ALA A 149 -3.56 4.03 14.96
C ALA A 149 -4.01 3.10 13.82
N THR A 150 -4.74 2.02 14.14
CA THR A 150 -5.27 1.09 13.13
C THR A 150 -6.41 1.68 12.31
N LEU A 151 -7.31 2.45 12.93
CA LEU A 151 -8.35 3.19 12.19
C LEU A 151 -7.74 4.25 11.29
N ALA A 152 -6.72 4.99 11.76
CA ALA A 152 -6.02 5.97 10.95
C ALA A 152 -5.26 5.31 9.78
N ALA A 153 -4.65 4.15 9.98
CA ALA A 153 -4.00 3.37 8.93
C ALA A 153 -5.02 2.90 7.88
N LEU A 154 -6.18 2.38 8.31
CA LEU A 154 -7.26 2.00 7.40
C LEU A 154 -7.79 3.20 6.61
N ALA A 155 -7.98 4.35 7.25
CA ALA A 155 -8.40 5.58 6.58
C ALA A 155 -7.38 6.03 5.53
N LEU A 156 -6.08 5.90 5.82
CA LEU A 156 -5.01 6.16 4.87
C LEU A 156 -5.06 5.18 3.68
N ASP A 157 -5.32 3.89 3.94
CA ASP A 157 -5.48 2.87 2.90
C ASP A 157 -6.67 3.18 2.00
N ILE A 158 -7.83 3.53 2.55
CA ILE A 158 -9.04 3.90 1.79
C ILE A 158 -8.77 5.14 0.93
N ARG A 159 -8.13 6.17 1.50
CA ARG A 159 -7.76 7.39 0.76
C ARG A 159 -6.82 7.09 -0.40
N THR A 160 -5.82 6.23 -0.16
CA THR A 160 -4.85 5.82 -1.18
C THR A 160 -5.51 4.98 -2.25
N TRP A 161 -6.40 4.06 -1.86
CA TRP A 161 -7.21 3.26 -2.77
C TRP A 161 -8.06 4.13 -3.69
N ASN A 162 -8.80 5.09 -3.14
CA ASN A 162 -9.64 6.01 -3.92
C ASN A 162 -8.81 6.85 -4.90
N LYS A 163 -7.64 7.33 -4.49
CA LYS A 163 -6.72 8.07 -5.38
C LYS A 163 -6.19 7.18 -6.50
N THR A 164 -5.76 5.96 -6.19
CA THR A 164 -5.24 5.02 -7.19
C THR A 164 -6.34 4.55 -8.15
N TYR A 165 -7.54 4.26 -7.65
CA TYR A 165 -8.68 3.86 -8.47
C TYR A 165 -9.15 5.00 -9.38
N SER A 166 -9.16 6.24 -8.88
CA SER A 166 -9.45 7.42 -9.71
C SER A 166 -8.38 7.68 -10.78
N ARG A 167 -7.12 7.34 -10.51
CA ARG A 167 -6.01 7.42 -11.48
C ARG A 167 -5.92 6.21 -12.42
N GLY A 168 -6.60 5.11 -12.08
CA GLY A 168 -6.70 3.89 -12.89
C GLY A 168 -7.64 4.02 -14.09
N LYS A 169 -8.40 5.12 -14.19
CA LYS A 169 -8.90 5.58 -15.49
C LYS A 169 -7.68 6.12 -16.23
N TYR A 170 -7.07 5.31 -17.10
CA TYR A 170 -6.10 5.78 -18.07
C TYR A 170 -6.69 7.01 -18.77
N ALA A 171 -6.24 8.20 -18.39
CA ALA A 171 -6.36 9.36 -19.24
C ALA A 171 -5.40 9.04 -20.39
N LEU A 172 -5.95 8.60 -21.52
CA LEU A 172 -5.17 8.46 -22.74
C LEU A 172 -4.37 9.76 -22.91
N PRO A 173 -3.03 9.70 -23.06
CA PRO A 173 -2.24 10.86 -23.47
C PRO A 173 -2.92 11.56 -24.66
N GLU A 174 -2.84 12.89 -24.74
CA GLU A 174 -3.47 13.66 -25.83
C GLU A 174 -3.12 13.04 -27.20
N ASP A 175 -1.85 12.65 -27.37
CA ASP A 175 -1.30 12.01 -28.58
C ASP A 175 -1.99 10.68 -28.93
N ASP A 176 -2.27 9.83 -27.94
CA ASP A 176 -2.99 8.56 -28.15
C ASP A 176 -4.47 8.80 -28.49
N LYS A 177 -5.06 9.91 -28.02
CA LYS A 177 -6.43 10.29 -28.40
C LYS A 177 -6.47 10.74 -29.86
N GLU A 178 -5.46 11.49 -30.31
CA GLU A 178 -5.35 11.91 -31.70
C GLU A 178 -5.11 10.73 -32.63
N ALA A 179 -4.24 9.79 -32.24
CA ALA A 179 -4.01 8.55 -32.99
C ALA A 179 -5.29 7.70 -33.12
N ARG A 180 -6.11 7.62 -32.07
CA ARG A 180 -7.43 6.96 -32.14
C ARG A 180 -8.40 7.71 -33.06
N LYS A 181 -8.49 9.04 -32.96
CA LYS A 181 -9.34 9.84 -33.86
C LYS A 181 -8.94 9.67 -35.32
N LEU A 182 -7.63 9.67 -35.61
CA LEU A 182 -7.09 9.41 -36.94
C LEU A 182 -7.44 8.01 -37.44
N LYS A 183 -7.36 6.99 -36.57
CA LYS A 183 -7.74 5.62 -36.90
C LYS A 183 -9.24 5.49 -37.18
N ASP A 184 -10.08 6.15 -36.39
CA ASP A 184 -11.54 6.16 -36.57
C ASP A 184 -11.94 6.90 -37.86
N LEU A 185 -11.28 8.02 -38.17
CA LEU A 185 -11.46 8.75 -39.44
C LEU A 185 -10.96 7.94 -40.65
N SER A 186 -9.82 7.28 -40.53
CA SER A 186 -9.26 6.41 -41.57
C SER A 186 -10.17 5.22 -41.85
N MET A 187 -10.80 4.63 -40.82
CA MET A 187 -11.78 3.56 -40.99
C MET A 187 -13.10 4.06 -41.60
N ALA A 188 -13.54 5.28 -41.27
CA ALA A 188 -14.71 5.89 -41.91
C ALA A 188 -14.46 6.24 -43.39
N THR A 189 -13.22 6.53 -43.77
CA THR A 189 -12.84 6.91 -45.14
C THR A 189 -12.33 5.70 -45.97
N GLY A 190 -12.00 4.59 -45.33
CA GLY A 190 -11.36 3.40 -45.91
C GLY A 190 -12.30 2.33 -46.47
N SER A 191 -13.61 2.60 -46.56
CA SER A 191 -14.61 1.63 -47.06
C SER A 191 -14.59 1.40 -48.58
N GLU A 192 -13.68 2.02 -49.35
CA GLU A 192 -13.48 1.70 -50.76
C GLU A 192 -12.00 1.79 -51.16
N ARG A 193 -11.24 0.71 -50.96
CA ARG A 193 -10.18 0.37 -51.91
C ARG A 193 -9.93 -1.14 -51.91
N LYS A 194 -10.74 -1.78 -52.75
CA LYS A 194 -10.57 -3.12 -53.31
C LYS A 194 -9.11 -3.31 -53.72
N TYR A 195 -8.44 -4.34 -53.22
CA TYR A 195 -7.12 -4.75 -53.71
C TYR A 195 -7.25 -5.19 -55.17
N GLU A 196 -7.02 -4.30 -56.12
CA GLU A 196 -6.72 -4.68 -57.50
C GLU A 196 -5.30 -5.24 -57.54
N THR A 197 -5.20 -6.55 -57.69
CA THR A 197 -3.98 -7.24 -58.06
C THR A 197 -3.45 -6.67 -59.38
N LEU A 198 -2.33 -5.95 -59.29
CA LEU A 198 -1.63 -5.34 -60.41
C LEU A 198 -1.26 -6.41 -61.45
N ARG A 199 -1.86 -6.28 -62.63
CA ARG A 199 -1.57 -7.03 -63.85
C ARG A 199 -0.11 -6.81 -64.26
N LYS A 200 0.67 -7.89 -64.36
CA LYS A 200 2.06 -7.89 -64.86
C LYS A 200 2.14 -7.19 -66.25
N PRO A 201 2.94 -6.14 -66.44
CA PRO A 201 3.30 -5.66 -67.76
C PRO A 201 4.38 -6.56 -68.36
N GLY A 202 4.25 -6.81 -69.67
CA GLY A 202 5.03 -7.78 -70.42
C GLY A 202 6.54 -7.49 -70.47
N THR A 203 7.26 -8.57 -70.65
CA THR A 203 8.68 -8.66 -70.95
C THR A 203 8.97 -7.95 -72.27
N ALA A 204 9.58 -6.77 -72.22
CA ALA A 204 10.30 -6.19 -73.35
C ALA A 204 11.79 -6.38 -73.08
N VAL A 205 12.37 -7.36 -73.75
CA VAL A 205 13.81 -7.64 -73.74
C VAL A 205 14.48 -6.60 -74.63
N ASN A 206 15.34 -5.76 -74.05
CA ASN A 206 16.33 -4.99 -74.78
C ASN A 206 17.73 -5.42 -74.35
N SER A 207 18.56 -5.67 -75.37
CA SER A 207 19.92 -6.18 -75.29
C SER A 207 20.89 -5.10 -74.82
N ALA A 208 21.06 -4.95 -73.51
CA ALA A 208 22.26 -4.40 -72.88
C ALA A 208 22.17 -4.69 -71.38
N GLY A 209 22.89 -5.72 -70.92
CA GLY A 209 22.89 -6.13 -69.53
C GLY A 209 23.51 -5.08 -68.62
N SER A 210 22.69 -4.50 -67.74
CA SER A 210 23.13 -3.91 -66.47
C SER A 210 21.93 -3.76 -65.52
N VAL A 211 21.94 -4.52 -64.43
CA VAL A 211 20.96 -4.47 -63.34
C VAL A 211 21.33 -3.29 -62.43
N MET A 212 20.44 -2.30 -62.31
CA MET A 212 20.49 -1.31 -61.23
C MET A 212 19.68 -1.86 -60.04
N PRO A 213 20.25 -2.03 -58.84
CA PRO A 213 19.47 -2.43 -57.68
C PRO A 213 18.62 -1.24 -57.19
N PHE A 214 17.30 -1.40 -57.26
CA PHE A 214 16.36 -0.49 -56.62
C PHE A 214 16.46 -0.67 -55.10
N GLN A 215 16.83 0.41 -54.43
CA GLN A 215 17.05 0.50 -52.99
C GLN A 215 15.72 0.36 -52.26
N HIS A 216 15.59 -0.65 -51.39
CA HIS A 216 14.47 -0.77 -50.46
C HIS A 216 14.70 0.25 -49.34
N GLU A 217 13.92 1.33 -49.34
CA GLU A 217 13.81 2.24 -48.19
C GLU A 217 12.97 1.52 -47.12
N GLU A 218 13.63 0.91 -46.13
CA GLU A 218 13.00 0.46 -44.89
C GLU A 218 12.50 1.70 -44.13
N MET A 219 11.18 1.88 -44.05
CA MET A 219 10.59 2.83 -43.10
C MET A 219 10.82 2.32 -41.68
N ASP A 220 11.85 2.84 -41.05
CA ASP A 220 12.20 2.63 -39.65
C ASP A 220 11.12 3.27 -38.76
N ILE A 221 10.27 2.43 -38.17
CA ILE A 221 9.24 2.85 -37.22
C ILE A 221 9.93 3.09 -35.87
N GLY A 222 10.55 4.27 -35.75
CA GLY A 222 11.24 4.69 -34.54
C GLY A 222 10.31 4.75 -33.33
N TYR A 223 10.42 3.79 -32.43
CA TYR A 223 9.85 3.88 -31.08
C TYR A 223 10.60 4.97 -30.30
N HIS A 224 10.05 6.18 -30.28
CA HIS A 224 10.53 7.26 -29.41
C HIS A 224 10.27 6.89 -27.94
N THR A 225 11.29 6.35 -27.28
CA THR A 225 11.33 6.30 -25.81
C THR A 225 11.82 7.65 -25.30
N GLY A 226 10.89 8.58 -25.09
CA GLY A 226 11.16 9.89 -24.52
C GLY A 226 11.50 9.81 -23.03
N TYR A 227 12.71 9.35 -22.70
CA TYR A 227 13.31 9.57 -21.39
C TYR A 227 14.77 9.98 -21.55
N GLY A 228 15.00 11.29 -21.48
CA GLY A 228 16.33 11.88 -21.33
C GLY A 228 16.83 12.62 -22.56
N GLN A 229 16.30 13.83 -22.79
CA GLN A 229 17.15 14.89 -23.35
C GLN A 229 17.11 16.06 -22.39
N GLU A 230 18.29 16.32 -21.80
CA GLU A 230 18.59 17.58 -21.12
C GLU A 230 18.51 18.71 -22.14
N VAL A 231 17.87 19.80 -21.75
CA VAL A 231 17.74 21.01 -22.56
C VAL A 231 19.09 21.71 -22.57
N GLU A 232 19.78 21.70 -23.69
CA GLU A 232 20.98 22.52 -23.93
C GLU A 232 20.53 23.90 -24.47
N PRO A 233 20.87 25.03 -23.81
CA PRO A 233 20.47 26.35 -24.28
C PRO A 233 21.62 26.96 -25.11
N HIS A 234 21.51 26.91 -26.43
CA HIS A 234 22.31 27.77 -27.30
C HIS A 234 21.47 28.92 -27.84
N GLY A 235 21.62 30.08 -27.22
CA GLY A 235 21.16 31.36 -27.76
C GLY A 235 22.02 31.80 -28.95
N PRO A 236 21.48 32.61 -29.87
CA PRO A 236 22.25 33.13 -30.99
C PRO A 236 23.10 34.35 -30.59
N LEU A 237 24.39 34.30 -30.97
CA LEU A 237 25.26 35.47 -31.07
C LEU A 237 24.84 36.32 -32.28
N MET A 238 24.94 37.64 -32.08
CA MET A 238 24.59 38.72 -32.99
C MET A 238 25.17 38.62 -34.41
N ARG A 239 24.43 39.21 -35.36
CA ARG A 239 25.01 40.23 -36.23
C ARG A 239 23.98 41.31 -36.57
#